data_AF-A0A401UIN1-F1
#
_entry.id   AF-A0A401UIN1-F1
#
_cell.length_a   1.000
_cell.length_b   1.000
_cell.length_c   1.000
_cell.angle_alpha   90.00
_cell.angle_beta   90.00
_cell.angle_gamma   90.00
#
_symmetry.space_group_name_H-M   'P 1'
#
loop_
_entity.id
_entity.type
_entity.pdbx_description
1 polymer ?
#
loop_
_entity_poly.entity_id
_entity_poly.type
_entity_poly.pdbx_seq_one_letter_code
_entity_poly.pdbx_strand_id
1 'polypeptide(L)'
;MWKKRLTFILIFLLIGIVGAIGIVKLKQFKDKSLFTQEKWIREPGKRYLIVENMLKKYDLEKMTKEKVIQLLGKPEEKFEGGMILESLNKNPINPSDHNNIFYFTKKGLMPEEVSGLYIMFDNKGKVNDYTIVHFTT
;
A
#
# COMPACT_ATOMS: atom_id res chain seq x y z
N MET A 1 -15.22 7.52 -53.60
CA MET A 1 -15.78 7.95 -52.30
C MET A 1 -15.89 6.82 -51.26
N TRP A 2 -16.16 5.57 -51.64
CA TRP A 2 -16.32 4.43 -50.73
C TRP A 2 -15.08 4.13 -49.85
N LYS A 3 -13.88 4.14 -50.43
CA LYS A 3 -12.63 3.85 -49.71
C LYS A 3 -12.38 4.81 -48.54
N LYS A 4 -12.64 6.11 -48.71
CA LYS A 4 -12.51 7.12 -47.65
C LYS A 4 -13.51 6.88 -46.51
N ARG A 5 -14.77 6.51 -46.84
CA ARG A 5 -15.80 6.15 -45.84
C ARG A 5 -15.41 4.89 -45.06
N LEU A 6 -14.84 3.89 -45.73
CA LEU A 6 -14.36 2.67 -45.09
C LEU A 6 -13.18 2.94 -44.15
N THR A 7 -12.24 3.79 -44.55
CA THR A 7 -11.13 4.23 -43.69
C THR A 7 -11.63 4.94 -42.43
N PHE A 8 -12.61 5.84 -42.55
CA PHE A 8 -13.20 6.49 -41.37
C PHE A 8 -13.88 5.50 -40.43
N ILE A 9 -14.65 4.53 -40.96
CA ILE A 9 -15.29 3.49 -40.15
C ILE A 9 -14.25 2.65 -39.39
N LEU A 10 -13.16 2.27 -40.06
CA LEU A 10 -12.07 1.52 -39.43
C LEU A 10 -11.38 2.32 -38.32
N ILE A 11 -11.16 3.62 -38.52
CA ILE A 11 -10.58 4.50 -37.49
C ILE A 11 -11.52 4.60 -36.29
N PHE A 12 -12.83 4.81 -36.51
CA PHE A 12 -13.81 4.87 -35.42
C PHE A 12 -13.91 3.55 -34.65
N LEU A 13 -13.88 2.41 -35.34
CA LEU A 13 -13.84 1.09 -34.70
C LEU A 13 -12.57 0.91 -33.86
N LEU A 14 -11.41 1.32 -34.39
CA LEU A 14 -10.14 1.25 -33.66
C LEU A 14 -10.18 2.09 -32.37
N ILE A 15 -10.69 3.31 -32.45
CA ILE A 15 -10.88 4.19 -31.28
C ILE A 15 -11.82 3.54 -30.27
N GLY A 16 -12.93 2.94 -30.73
CA GLY A 16 -13.86 2.22 -29.88
C GLY A 16 -13.21 1.05 -29.12
N ILE A 17 -12.36 0.27 -29.81
CA ILE A 17 -11.62 -0.84 -29.20
C ILE A 17 -10.62 -0.33 -28.15
N VAL A 18 -9.83 0.70 -28.47
CA VAL A 18 -8.89 1.31 -27.52
C VAL A 18 -9.61 1.85 -26.29
N GLY A 19 -10.74 2.53 -26.49
CA GLY A 19 -11.59 3.03 -25.40
C GLY A 19 -12.09 1.92 -24.49
N ALA A 20 -12.61 0.82 -25.06
CA ALA A 20 -13.07 -0.33 -24.29
C ALA A 20 -11.94 -0.97 -23.45
N ILE A 21 -10.75 -1.14 -24.01
CA ILE A 21 -9.57 -1.65 -23.29
C ILE A 21 -9.21 -0.72 -22.12
N GLY A 22 -9.24 0.60 -22.34
CA GLY A 22 -8.99 1.60 -21.31
C GLY A 22 -9.95 1.46 -20.12
N ILE A 23 -11.26 1.33 -20.38
CA ILE A 23 -12.29 1.16 -19.34
C ILE A 23 -12.04 -0.10 -18.51
N VAL A 24 -11.71 -1.23 -19.15
CA VAL A 24 -11.42 -2.49 -18.43
C VAL A 24 -10.19 -2.32 -17.53
N LYS A 25 -9.11 -1.72 -18.04
CA LYS A 25 -7.89 -1.47 -17.24
C LYS A 25 -8.17 -0.56 -16.04
N LEU A 26 -8.97 0.50 -16.21
CA LEU A 26 -9.37 1.39 -15.12
C LEU A 26 -10.17 0.64 -14.05
N LYS A 27 -11.13 -0.20 -14.45
CA LYS A 27 -11.92 -1.01 -13.52
C LYS A 27 -11.05 -1.99 -12.74
N GLN A 28 -10.13 -2.68 -13.41
CA GLN A 28 -9.17 -3.58 -12.76
C GLN A 28 -8.24 -2.83 -11.80
N PHE A 29 -7.75 -1.66 -12.17
CA PHE A 29 -6.90 -0.86 -11.29
C PHE A 29 -7.67 -0.42 -10.04
N LYS A 30 -8.90 0.08 -10.22
CA LYS A 30 -9.77 0.45 -9.10
C LYS A 30 -9.97 -0.73 -8.15
N ASP A 31 -10.30 -1.91 -8.68
CA ASP A 31 -10.46 -3.11 -7.85
C ASP A 31 -9.15 -3.52 -7.13
N LYS A 32 -8.00 -3.44 -7.81
CA LYS A 32 -6.69 -3.71 -7.18
C LYS A 32 -6.34 -2.73 -6.06
N SER A 33 -6.84 -1.50 -6.12
CA SER A 33 -6.63 -0.47 -5.09
C SER A 33 -7.58 -0.56 -3.89
N LEU A 34 -8.63 -1.39 -3.97
CA LEU A 34 -9.55 -1.58 -2.85
C LEU A 34 -8.92 -2.46 -1.78
N PHE A 35 -8.97 -1.98 -0.54
CA PHE A 35 -8.53 -2.72 0.63
C PHE A 35 -9.49 -3.86 0.94
N THR A 36 -8.93 -5.06 0.99
CA THR A 36 -9.50 -6.18 1.73
C THR A 36 -8.40 -6.77 2.61
N GLN A 37 -8.78 -7.28 3.77
CA GLN A 37 -7.84 -7.92 4.68
C GLN A 37 -7.12 -9.11 4.00
N GLU A 38 -7.83 -9.85 3.15
CA GLU A 38 -7.25 -10.95 2.37
C GLU A 38 -6.13 -10.47 1.42
N LYS A 39 -6.36 -9.38 0.65
CA LYS A 39 -5.35 -8.79 -0.23
C LYS A 39 -4.14 -8.30 0.58
N TRP A 40 -4.41 -7.67 1.72
CA TRP A 40 -3.37 -7.19 2.62
C TRP A 40 -2.47 -8.32 3.14
N ILE A 41 -3.06 -9.41 3.62
CA ILE A 41 -2.32 -10.53 4.20
C ILE A 41 -1.59 -11.34 3.12
N ARG A 42 -2.25 -11.63 1.99
CA ARG A 42 -1.71 -12.49 0.92
C ARG A 42 -0.60 -11.82 0.11
N GLU A 43 -0.64 -10.50 -0.06
CA GLU A 43 0.23 -9.78 -1.00
C GLU A 43 1.02 -8.65 -0.31
N PRO A 44 1.92 -8.95 0.64
CA PRO A 44 2.65 -7.93 1.40
C PRO A 44 3.45 -6.94 0.53
N GLY A 45 3.97 -7.39 -0.62
CA GLY A 45 4.68 -6.52 -1.57
C GLY A 45 3.79 -5.60 -2.41
N LYS A 46 2.46 -5.76 -2.35
CA LYS A 46 1.49 -4.91 -3.06
C LYS A 46 0.59 -4.10 -2.14
N ARG A 47 0.84 -4.13 -0.83
CA ARG A 47 0.10 -3.35 0.16
C ARG A 47 0.15 -1.84 -0.12
N TYR A 48 1.20 -1.34 -0.77
CA TYR A 48 1.29 0.06 -1.22
C TYR A 48 0.15 0.48 -2.15
N LEU A 49 -0.45 -0.47 -2.89
CA LEU A 49 -1.59 -0.18 -3.78
C LEU A 49 -2.91 0.00 -3.01
N ILE A 50 -3.00 -0.51 -1.78
CA ILE A 50 -4.25 -0.59 -1.01
C ILE A 50 -4.18 0.13 0.35
N VAL A 51 -3.00 0.49 0.84
CA VAL A 51 -2.81 1.12 2.16
C VAL A 51 -3.56 2.44 2.27
N GLU A 52 -3.58 3.25 1.21
CA GLU A 52 -4.36 4.49 1.21
C GLU A 52 -5.87 4.23 1.30
N ASN A 53 -6.37 3.20 0.61
CA ASN A 53 -7.77 2.83 0.70
C ASN A 53 -8.13 2.29 2.09
N MET A 54 -7.19 1.56 2.71
CA MET A 54 -7.32 1.08 4.09
C MET A 54 -7.46 2.25 5.06
N LEU A 55 -6.55 3.22 5.01
CA LEU A 55 -6.55 4.40 5.90
C LEU A 55 -7.75 5.33 5.65
N LYS A 56 -8.30 5.36 4.43
CA LYS A 56 -9.56 6.06 4.14
C LYS A 56 -10.78 5.38 4.76
N LYS A 57 -10.74 4.06 4.95
CA LYS A 57 -11.87 3.26 5.45
C LYS A 57 -11.80 3.03 6.97
N TYR A 58 -10.60 2.95 7.51
CA TYR A 58 -10.33 2.67 8.91
C TYR A 58 -9.42 3.73 9.49
N ASP A 59 -9.95 4.49 10.45
CA ASP A 59 -9.12 5.33 11.31
C ASP A 59 -8.46 4.43 12.36
N LEU A 60 -7.13 4.37 12.34
CA LEU A 60 -6.38 3.55 13.27
C LEU A 60 -6.24 4.21 14.64
N GLU A 61 -6.49 5.52 14.77
CA GLU A 61 -6.33 6.23 16.04
C GLU A 61 -7.11 5.54 17.16
N LYS A 62 -6.48 5.45 18.34
CA LYS A 62 -7.04 4.84 19.56
C LYS A 62 -7.40 3.36 19.46
N MET A 63 -7.17 2.70 18.31
CA MET A 63 -7.31 1.24 18.21
C MET A 63 -6.30 0.56 19.14
N THR A 64 -6.69 -0.56 19.76
CA THR A 64 -5.72 -1.35 20.52
C THR A 64 -4.84 -2.15 19.57
N LYS A 65 -3.68 -2.59 20.07
CA LYS A 65 -2.76 -3.46 19.31
C LYS A 65 -3.46 -4.71 18.75
N GLU A 66 -4.35 -5.31 19.53
CA GLU A 66 -5.13 -6.48 19.13
C GLU A 66 -6.08 -6.16 17.98
N LYS A 67 -6.75 -5.00 18.01
CA LYS A 67 -7.63 -4.56 16.91
C LYS A 67 -6.86 -4.30 15.63
N VAL A 68 -5.68 -3.67 15.74
CA VAL A 68 -4.79 -3.46 14.59
C VAL A 68 -4.36 -4.80 13.99
N ILE A 69 -3.94 -5.76 14.82
CA ILE A 69 -3.55 -7.11 14.37
C ILE A 69 -4.76 -7.87 13.80
N GLN A 70 -5.95 -7.71 14.38
CA GLN A 70 -7.17 -8.31 13.86
C GLN A 70 -7.53 -7.77 12.47
N LEU A 71 -7.27 -6.49 12.21
CA LEU A 71 -7.53 -5.84 10.93
C LEU A 71 -6.45 -6.17 9.87
N LEU A 72 -5.18 -6.11 10.25
CA LEU A 72 -4.04 -6.14 9.33
C LEU A 72 -3.27 -7.47 9.34
N GLY A 73 -3.68 -8.42 10.19
CA GLY A 73 -2.95 -9.67 10.40
C GLY A 73 -1.75 -9.48 11.33
N LYS A 74 -0.99 -10.56 11.56
CA LYS A 74 0.24 -10.47 12.35
C LYS A 74 1.28 -9.68 11.57
N PRO A 75 1.99 -8.73 12.22
CA PRO A 75 3.13 -8.07 11.59
C PRO A 75 4.24 -9.09 11.33
N GLU A 76 5.08 -8.81 10.35
CA GLU A 76 6.20 -9.68 10.03
C GLU A 76 7.17 -9.80 11.23
N GLU A 77 7.49 -11.03 11.66
CA GLU A 77 8.05 -11.33 12.99
C GLU A 77 9.44 -10.75 13.29
N LYS A 78 10.20 -10.29 12.30
CA LYS A 78 11.47 -9.60 12.54
C LYS A 78 11.97 -8.87 11.29
N PHE A 79 12.48 -7.67 11.54
CA PHE A 79 13.26 -6.90 10.60
C PHE A 79 14.73 -7.38 10.69
N GLU A 80 15.15 -8.39 9.93
CA GLU A 80 16.54 -8.89 9.95
C GLU A 80 17.56 -7.96 9.25
N GLY A 81 17.24 -6.68 9.08
CA GLY A 81 18.08 -5.72 8.36
C GLY A 81 18.38 -4.49 9.19
N GLY A 82 19.55 -4.45 9.84
CA GLY A 82 20.08 -3.26 10.52
C GLY A 82 20.18 -2.02 9.60
N MET A 83 20.13 -2.19 8.28
CA MET A 83 20.19 -1.12 7.27
C MET A 83 19.03 -0.12 7.32
N ILE A 84 17.86 -0.50 7.84
CA ILE A 84 16.70 0.41 7.86
C ILE A 84 16.64 1.23 9.15
N LEU A 85 17.18 0.70 10.26
CA LEU A 85 17.26 1.43 11.53
C LEU A 85 18.14 2.68 11.39
N GLU A 86 19.23 2.63 10.61
CA GLU A 86 20.08 3.79 10.32
C GLU A 86 19.36 4.87 9.51
N SER A 87 18.53 4.49 8.54
CA SER A 87 17.71 5.44 7.77
C SER A 87 16.55 6.03 8.57
N LEU A 88 15.97 5.25 9.51
CA LEU A 88 15.00 5.73 10.48
C LEU A 88 15.62 6.65 11.52
N ASN A 89 16.91 6.51 11.84
CA ASN A 89 17.62 7.34 12.84
C ASN A 89 17.69 8.83 12.49
N LYS A 90 17.35 9.22 11.24
CA LYS A 90 17.15 10.62 10.85
C LYS A 90 15.77 11.18 11.23
N ASN A 91 14.83 10.32 11.65
CA ASN A 91 13.54 10.65 12.24
C ASN A 91 13.45 10.05 13.67
N PRO A 92 12.63 10.57 14.59
CA PRO A 92 12.58 10.12 15.98
C PRO A 92 11.85 8.76 16.17
N ILE A 93 11.90 7.90 15.16
CA ILE A 93 11.30 6.57 15.22
C ILE A 93 12.35 5.65 15.84
N ASN A 94 12.20 5.34 17.13
CA ASN A 94 13.06 4.38 17.82
C ASN A 94 12.56 2.95 17.51
N PRO A 95 13.22 2.20 16.62
CA PRO A 95 12.79 0.86 16.26
C PRO A 95 13.05 -0.19 17.36
N SER A 96 13.72 0.20 18.47
CA SER A 96 13.87 -0.62 19.67
C SER A 96 12.67 -0.53 20.61
N ASP A 97 11.67 0.31 20.33
CA ASP A 97 10.40 0.31 21.05
C ASP A 97 9.55 -0.89 20.60
N HIS A 98 9.66 -1.99 21.36
CA HIS A 98 8.95 -3.25 21.14
C HIS A 98 7.42 -3.10 21.17
N ASN A 99 6.88 -1.95 21.58
CA ASN A 99 5.44 -1.71 21.57
C ASN A 99 4.90 -1.43 20.16
N ASN A 100 5.71 -0.79 19.31
CA ASN A 100 5.28 -0.30 17.99
C ASN A 100 5.24 -1.42 16.94
N ILE A 101 4.41 -1.24 15.91
CA ILE A 101 4.25 -2.21 14.83
C ILE A 101 4.65 -1.59 13.50
N PHE A 102 5.35 -2.38 12.68
CA PHE A 102 5.66 -2.04 11.31
C PHE A 102 5.09 -3.09 10.35
N TYR A 103 4.40 -2.64 9.31
CA TYR A 103 3.97 -3.48 8.19
C TYR A 103 4.66 -3.01 6.92
N PHE A 104 5.35 -3.90 6.21
CA PHE A 104 5.86 -3.58 4.88
C PHE A 104 4.68 -3.31 3.94
N THR A 105 4.73 -2.20 3.20
CA THR A 105 3.77 -1.88 2.14
C THR A 105 4.33 -2.20 0.76
N LYS A 106 5.64 -2.01 0.58
CA LYS A 106 6.41 -2.41 -0.59
C LYS A 106 7.70 -3.07 -0.11
N LYS A 107 8.02 -4.23 -0.67
CA LYS A 107 9.31 -4.91 -0.46
C LYS A 107 10.15 -4.71 -1.71
N GLY A 108 11.41 -4.37 -1.52
CA GLY A 108 12.38 -4.18 -2.58
C GLY A 108 13.75 -4.71 -2.16
N LEU A 109 14.67 -4.77 -3.11
CA LEU A 109 16.03 -5.24 -2.85
C LEU A 109 16.91 -4.10 -2.33
N MET A 110 16.59 -2.87 -2.73
CA MET A 110 17.28 -1.66 -2.29
C MET A 110 16.44 -0.88 -1.26
N PRO A 111 17.06 -0.12 -0.34
CA PRO A 111 16.34 0.68 0.65
C PRO A 111 15.26 1.58 0.03
N GLU A 112 15.57 2.30 -1.05
CA GLU A 112 14.65 3.19 -1.76
C GLU A 112 13.41 2.52 -2.36
N GLU A 113 13.43 1.19 -2.46
CA GLU A 113 12.31 0.40 -2.94
C GLU A 113 11.43 -0.15 -1.83
N VAL A 114 11.82 0.07 -0.57
CA VAL A 114 11.09 -0.38 0.62
C VAL A 114 10.25 0.75 1.18
N SER A 115 9.02 0.43 1.53
CA SER A 115 8.14 1.32 2.29
C SER A 115 7.30 0.54 3.28
N GLY A 116 6.80 1.19 4.31
CA GLY A 116 5.89 0.53 5.25
C GLY A 116 5.04 1.47 6.07
N LEU A 117 4.00 0.90 6.65
CA LEU A 117 3.13 1.55 7.61
C LEU A 117 3.70 1.33 9.01
N TYR A 118 4.14 2.42 9.64
CA TYR A 118 4.59 2.43 11.03
C TYR A 118 3.44 2.89 11.93
N ILE A 119 3.15 2.14 12.98
CA ILE A 119 2.05 2.39 13.92
C ILE A 119 2.63 2.50 15.32
N MET A 120 2.41 3.67 15.93
CA MET A 120 2.91 4.03 17.25
C MET A 120 1.83 3.86 18.30
N PHE A 121 2.16 3.19 19.39
CA PHE A 121 1.22 2.96 20.49
C PHE A 121 1.59 3.79 21.72
N ASP A 122 0.59 4.32 22.41
CA ASP A 122 0.76 4.95 23.72
C ASP A 122 1.07 3.91 24.81
N ASN A 123 1.31 4.41 26.03
CA ASN A 123 1.54 3.59 27.21
C ASN A 123 0.32 2.75 27.64
N LYS A 124 -0.86 2.97 27.05
CA LYS A 124 -2.09 2.19 27.28
C LYS A 124 -2.31 1.16 26.17
N GLY A 125 -1.36 0.99 25.24
CA GLY A 125 -1.45 0.03 24.14
C GLY A 125 -2.44 0.43 23.04
N LYS A 126 -2.75 1.72 22.93
CA LYS A 126 -3.62 2.28 21.89
C LYS A 126 -2.81 3.07 20.87
N VAL A 127 -3.23 3.05 19.61
CA VAL A 127 -2.58 3.83 18.55
C VAL A 127 -2.64 5.31 18.91
N ASN A 128 -1.47 5.92 19.04
CA ASN A 128 -1.29 7.35 19.23
C ASN A 128 -1.09 8.06 17.88
N ASP A 129 -0.32 7.45 16.98
CA ASP A 129 0.00 7.99 15.65
C ASP A 129 0.35 6.86 14.68
N TYR A 130 0.28 7.14 13.38
CA TYR A 130 0.72 6.24 12.33
C TYR A 130 1.20 7.02 11.11
N THR A 131 2.21 6.48 10.42
CA THR A 131 2.77 7.13 9.24
C THR A 131 3.25 6.12 8.21
N ILE A 132 3.23 6.52 6.94
CA ILE A 132 3.85 5.76 5.86
C ILE A 132 5.29 6.22 5.76
N VAL A 133 6.22 5.32 6.05
CA VAL A 133 7.65 5.56 5.93
C VAL A 133 8.13 5.09 4.56
N HIS A 134 8.81 6.00 3.86
CA HIS A 134 9.59 5.70 2.68
C HIS A 134 11.05 5.75 3.05
N PHE A 135 11.80 4.69 2.76
CA PHE A 135 13.24 4.72 2.93
C PHE A 135 13.84 5.43 1.73
N THR A 136 14.77 6.34 1.98
CA THR A 136 15.54 7.05 0.95
C THR A 136 17.00 7.02 1.41
N THR A 137 17.91 6.84 0.47
CA THR A 137 19.36 6.79 0.68
C THR A 137 19.94 8.19 0.92
#